data_AF-A0A663M5Y0-F1
#
_entry.id   AF-A0A663M5Y0-F1
#
_cell.length_a   1.000
_cell.length_b   1.000
_cell.length_c   1.000
_cell.angle_alpha   90.00
_cell.angle_beta   90.00
_cell.angle_gamma   90.00
#
_symmetry.space_group_name_H-M   'P 1'
#
loop_
_entity.id
_entity.type
_entity.pdbx_description
1 polymer ?
#
loop_
_entity_poly.entity_id
_entity_poly.type
_entity_poly.pdbx_seq_one_letter_code
_entity_poly.pdbx_strand_id
1 'polypeptide(L)'
;MHKNKEGDIFTLNAWKSAESIEQDMKSFKALHKAAKKARQSLPQKLVKITQDAKHTGQHEGRHYSIPLEEVKAVFPHGLPYRFQQQVLCLGTHPVPPNSYNYFYFKKNTKQTFILLTAHLWVKNCRELMKSSYKEERLDQPLQASVWLKNFKASNERFLKEIKTQKTYVWGKQESTEEGRPLGEVVEQGLARTRNASDAVGVVLKELKQQCQRGSFRLLVAVDGVNALWGRTTLKREDKSPVSPEDLTLVYNLRKMMMNNWNGGAIVTTLSQTGSLFKPSSAYLPQELLGKEGFDALDPFVPIPVPNYSPREFESCYHYYLDCKWLQHEQARTEAGKEELRFLSGSNPRQLERLAGPL
;
A
#
# COMPACT_ATOMS: atom_id res chain seq x y z
N MET A 1 -51.71 32.44 19.86
CA MET A 1 -51.98 33.13 18.58
C MET A 1 -50.66 33.79 18.18
N HIS A 2 -49.92 33.51 17.11
CA HIS A 2 -50.12 32.82 15.84
C HIS A 2 -48.91 31.89 15.52
N LYS A 3 -49.07 31.05 14.50
CA LYS A 3 -48.28 29.85 14.11
C LYS A 3 -47.19 30.13 13.04
N ASN A 4 -46.16 29.25 13.04
CA ASN A 4 -45.42 28.62 11.90
C ASN A 4 -44.53 29.52 10.99
N LYS A 5 -43.40 29.11 10.35
CA LYS A 5 -42.74 27.82 9.99
C LYS A 5 -41.36 28.10 9.32
N GLU A 6 -40.53 27.04 9.15
CA GLU A 6 -39.34 26.90 8.23
C GLU A 6 -38.06 27.66 8.64
N GLY A 7 -36.82 27.14 8.59
CA GLY A 7 -36.16 26.07 7.82
C GLY A 7 -34.86 26.66 7.22
N ASP A 8 -33.75 25.92 7.26
CA ASP A 8 -32.57 25.99 6.37
C ASP A 8 -31.20 26.60 6.79
N ILE A 9 -30.22 25.67 6.81
CA ILE A 9 -28.91 25.66 6.12
C ILE A 9 -27.76 26.57 6.65
N PHE A 10 -26.77 25.94 7.29
CA PHE A 10 -25.40 26.47 7.37
C PHE A 10 -24.59 26.01 6.14
N THR A 11 -24.37 26.91 5.18
CA THR A 11 -23.34 26.80 4.13
C THR A 11 -22.04 27.45 4.62
N LEU A 12 -20.94 26.71 4.58
CA LEU A 12 -19.59 27.23 4.87
C LEU A 12 -18.87 27.39 3.53
N ASN A 13 -19.08 28.54 2.89
CA ASN A 13 -18.28 29.02 1.76
C ASN A 13 -17.42 30.18 2.24
N ALA A 14 -16.10 29.99 2.29
CA ALA A 14 -15.16 31.11 2.35
C ALA A 14 -13.93 30.76 1.49
N TRP A 15 -13.97 31.20 0.23
CA TRP A 15 -12.81 31.25 -0.65
C TRP A 15 -11.89 32.38 -0.18
N LYS A 16 -10.64 32.07 0.20
CA LYS A 16 -9.62 33.10 0.49
C LYS A 16 -9.14 33.72 -0.83
N SER A 17 -8.88 35.04 -0.82
CA SER A 17 -8.35 35.77 -1.97
C SER A 17 -6.92 35.31 -2.33
N ALA A 18 -6.57 35.39 -3.62
CA ALA A 18 -5.28 34.95 -4.14
C ALA A 18 -4.07 35.66 -3.48
N GLU A 19 -4.23 36.93 -3.10
CA GLU A 19 -3.21 37.71 -2.40
C GLU A 19 -2.89 37.15 -1.00
N SER A 20 -3.90 36.63 -0.28
CA SER A 20 -3.69 35.99 1.03
C SER A 20 -2.86 34.70 0.90
N ILE A 21 -3.04 33.95 -0.19
CA ILE A 21 -2.30 32.70 -0.43
C ILE A 21 -0.83 33.00 -0.79
N GLU A 22 -0.59 34.08 -1.54
CA GLU A 22 0.76 34.48 -1.94
C GLU A 22 1.59 34.99 -0.75
N GLN A 23 0.96 35.74 0.17
CA GLN A 23 1.58 36.23 1.40
C GLN A 23 1.98 35.07 2.33
N ASP A 24 1.13 34.04 2.44
CA ASP A 24 1.40 32.83 3.21
C ASP A 24 2.55 32.01 2.59
N MET A 25 2.62 31.92 1.25
CA MET A 25 3.74 31.27 0.56
C MET A 25 5.07 32.01 0.74
N LYS A 26 5.09 33.34 0.74
CA LYS A 26 6.31 34.14 0.99
C LYS A 26 6.81 33.94 2.43
N SER A 27 5.89 33.93 3.39
CA SER A 27 6.18 33.68 4.81
C SER A 27 6.72 32.27 5.05
N PHE A 28 6.15 31.27 4.39
CA PHE A 28 6.62 29.88 4.42
C PHE A 28 8.04 29.73 3.85
N LYS A 29 8.33 30.39 2.72
CA LYS A 29 9.68 30.38 2.11
C LYS A 29 10.73 31.03 3.01
N ALA A 30 10.39 32.11 3.71
CA ALA A 30 11.29 32.79 4.64
C ALA A 30 11.61 31.92 5.88
N LEU A 31 10.59 31.29 6.47
CA LEU A 31 10.74 30.32 7.56
C LEU A 31 11.59 29.11 7.15
N HIS A 32 11.39 28.60 5.93
CA HIS A 32 12.18 27.50 5.40
C HIS A 32 13.67 27.86 5.23
N LYS A 33 13.96 29.10 4.80
CA LYS A 33 15.33 29.61 4.66
C LYS A 33 16.03 29.79 6.02
N ALA A 34 15.31 30.29 7.02
CA ALA A 34 15.82 30.43 8.39
C ALA A 34 16.09 29.05 9.03
N ALA A 35 15.18 28.09 8.87
CA ALA A 35 15.36 26.72 9.36
C ALA A 35 16.54 26.02 8.66
N LYS A 36 16.79 26.29 7.37
CA LYS A 36 17.95 25.75 6.64
C LYS A 36 19.28 26.24 7.19
N LYS A 37 19.35 27.50 7.65
CA LYS A 37 20.55 28.11 8.25
C LYS A 37 20.86 27.53 9.64
N ALA A 38 19.83 27.27 10.45
CA ALA A 38 19.99 26.61 11.76
C ALA A 38 20.36 25.11 11.68
N ARG A 39 20.09 24.45 10.54
CA ARG A 39 20.36 23.01 10.31
C ARG A 39 21.84 22.67 10.05
N GLN A 40 22.74 23.64 9.84
CA GLN A 40 24.13 23.39 9.46
C GLN A 40 25.08 23.13 10.65
N SER A 41 24.63 23.28 11.90
CA SER A 41 25.53 23.37 13.07
C SER A 41 25.41 22.28 14.13
N LEU A 42 24.78 21.11 13.88
CA LEU A 42 24.61 20.07 14.92
C LEU A 42 25.02 18.66 14.43
N PRO A 43 25.92 17.95 15.15
CA PRO A 43 26.34 16.59 14.81
C PRO A 43 25.23 15.55 15.07
N GLN A 44 25.06 14.63 14.12
CA GLN A 44 23.95 13.68 14.04
C GLN A 44 24.31 12.36 14.74
N LYS A 45 23.81 12.16 15.97
CA LYS A 45 23.74 10.81 16.58
C LYS A 45 22.42 10.14 16.18
N LEU A 46 22.43 8.81 16.04
CA LEU A 46 21.26 7.95 15.95
C LEU A 46 20.26 8.27 17.07
N VAL A 47 19.24 9.08 16.76
CA VAL A 47 18.12 9.30 17.68
C VAL A 47 17.13 8.15 17.44
N LYS A 48 17.07 7.24 18.41
CA LYS A 48 16.08 6.18 18.48
C LYS A 48 14.71 6.82 18.73
N ILE A 49 13.97 7.14 17.67
CA ILE A 49 12.61 7.66 17.78
C ILE A 49 11.70 6.45 18.02
N THR A 50 11.41 6.16 19.28
CA THR A 50 10.34 5.23 19.65
C THR A 50 8.98 5.89 19.48
N GLN A 51 8.03 5.14 18.91
CA GLN A 51 6.60 5.40 18.75
C GLN A 51 6.11 6.73 19.36
N ASP A 52 6.10 7.78 18.54
CA ASP A 52 5.04 8.78 18.61
C ASP A 52 4.74 9.20 17.19
N ALA A 53 3.45 9.16 16.84
CA ALA A 53 2.89 9.38 15.51
C ALA A 53 2.96 10.85 15.07
N LYS A 54 4.14 11.44 15.20
CA LYS A 54 4.46 12.85 14.95
C LYS A 54 5.78 12.92 14.21
N HIS A 55 5.89 12.22 13.09
CA HIS A 55 6.96 12.49 12.15
C HIS A 55 6.75 13.91 11.60
N THR A 56 7.72 14.78 11.86
CA THR A 56 7.75 16.13 11.29
C THR A 56 8.88 16.19 10.26
N GLY A 57 8.94 17.27 9.47
CA GLY A 57 10.07 17.50 8.55
C GLY A 57 11.44 17.57 9.25
N GLN A 58 11.50 17.61 10.58
CA GLN A 58 12.76 17.54 11.33
C GLN A 58 13.32 16.11 11.42
N HIS A 59 12.51 15.10 11.13
CA HIS A 59 12.92 13.69 11.15
C HIS A 59 13.32 13.16 9.77
N GLU A 60 13.41 14.03 8.75
CA GLU A 60 13.86 13.68 7.41
C GLU A 60 15.21 12.95 7.45
N GLY A 61 15.30 11.83 6.73
CA GLY A 61 16.49 10.97 6.67
C GLY A 61 16.76 10.15 7.93
N ARG A 62 15.97 10.24 9.01
CA ARG A 62 16.20 9.44 10.22
C ARG A 62 15.51 8.08 10.18
N HIS A 63 16.05 7.13 10.95
CA HIS A 63 15.51 5.80 11.09
C HIS A 63 14.73 5.63 12.41
N TYR A 64 13.59 4.93 12.38
CA TYR A 64 12.82 4.51 13.58
C TYR A 64 12.74 2.99 13.64
N SER A 65 12.49 2.46 14.84
CA SER A 65 12.34 1.01 15.04
C SER A 65 10.87 0.63 15.04
N ILE A 66 10.54 -0.47 14.34
CA ILE A 66 9.23 -1.12 14.44
C ILE A 66 9.43 -2.45 15.19
N PRO A 67 8.70 -2.70 16.29
CA PRO A 67 8.71 -4.01 16.95
C PRO A 67 8.33 -5.14 15.98
N LEU A 68 9.01 -6.29 16.07
CA LEU A 68 8.77 -7.42 15.15
C LEU A 68 7.33 -7.94 15.22
N GLU A 69 6.70 -7.87 16.40
CA GLU A 69 5.28 -8.21 16.59
C GLU A 69 4.36 -7.29 15.78
N GLU A 70 4.66 -5.98 15.77
CA GLU A 70 3.93 -4.99 14.98
C GLU A 70 4.16 -5.20 13.48
N VAL A 71 5.38 -5.56 13.05
CA VAL A 71 5.67 -5.93 11.65
C VAL A 71 4.80 -7.11 11.23
N LYS A 72 4.73 -8.18 12.03
CA LYS A 72 3.91 -9.37 11.72
C LYS A 72 2.41 -9.07 11.71
N ALA A 73 1.94 -8.19 12.60
CA ALA A 73 0.52 -7.84 12.72
C ALA A 73 0.03 -6.81 11.69
N VAL A 74 0.90 -5.88 11.27
CA VAL A 74 0.58 -4.81 10.30
C VAL A 74 0.91 -5.24 8.87
N PHE A 75 2.02 -5.96 8.68
CA PHE A 75 2.50 -6.41 7.38
C PHE A 75 2.74 -7.93 7.36
N PRO A 76 1.69 -8.77 7.54
CA PRO A 76 1.84 -10.21 7.34
C PRO A 76 2.25 -10.55 5.89
N HIS A 77 1.99 -9.63 4.96
CA HIS A 77 2.44 -9.64 3.57
C HIS A 77 2.67 -8.21 3.08
N GLY A 78 3.27 -8.07 1.89
CA GLY A 78 3.47 -6.78 1.21
C GLY A 78 4.85 -6.17 1.41
N LEU A 79 5.64 -6.61 2.40
CA LEU A 79 7.05 -6.22 2.48
C LEU A 79 7.85 -6.86 1.34
N PRO A 80 8.75 -6.11 0.67
CA PRO A 80 9.62 -6.69 -0.35
C PRO A 80 10.48 -7.81 0.21
N TYR A 81 10.68 -8.88 -0.56
CA TYR A 81 11.44 -10.06 -0.14
C TYR A 81 12.83 -9.71 0.41
N ARG A 82 13.58 -8.84 -0.27
CA ARG A 82 14.92 -8.44 0.20
C ARG A 82 14.91 -7.67 1.51
N PHE A 83 13.90 -6.84 1.70
CA PHE A 83 13.73 -6.14 2.96
C PHE A 83 13.38 -7.11 4.09
N GLN A 84 12.58 -8.14 3.81
CA GLN A 84 12.35 -9.22 4.79
C GLN A 84 13.65 -9.95 5.14
N GLN A 85 14.51 -10.25 4.16
CA GLN A 85 15.83 -10.84 4.42
C GLN A 85 16.70 -9.92 5.28
N GLN A 86 16.73 -8.62 4.98
CA GLN A 86 17.45 -7.64 5.76
C GLN A 86 16.94 -7.61 7.22
N VAL A 87 15.63 -7.59 7.45
CA VAL A 87 15.02 -7.64 8.79
C VAL A 87 15.42 -8.93 9.52
N LEU A 88 15.40 -10.07 8.83
CA LEU A 88 15.79 -11.36 9.40
C LEU A 88 17.27 -11.40 9.78
N CYS A 89 18.15 -10.88 8.92
CA CYS A 89 19.59 -10.83 9.18
C CYS A 89 19.93 -9.86 10.33
N LEU A 90 19.22 -8.73 10.43
CA LEU A 90 19.48 -7.69 11.42
C LEU A 90 18.81 -7.95 12.78
N GLY A 91 17.82 -8.85 12.85
CA GLY A 91 17.19 -9.35 14.08
C GLY A 91 16.51 -8.27 14.94
N THR A 92 17.30 -7.53 15.72
CA THR A 92 16.90 -6.54 16.74
C THR A 92 17.34 -5.11 16.43
N HIS A 93 18.15 -4.90 15.39
CA HIS A 93 18.59 -3.56 15.00
C HIS A 93 17.42 -2.74 14.42
N PRO A 94 17.39 -1.40 14.62
CA PRO A 94 16.36 -0.53 14.05
C PRO A 94 16.30 -0.77 12.55
N VAL A 95 15.27 -1.39 11.99
CA VAL A 95 15.21 -1.61 10.53
C VAL A 95 15.20 -0.24 9.85
N PRO A 96 15.96 0.01 8.77
CA PRO A 96 16.01 1.34 8.21
C PRO A 96 14.66 1.63 7.56
N PRO A 97 13.88 2.60 8.04
CA PRO A 97 12.68 3.01 7.36
C PRO A 97 13.06 4.16 6.47
N ASN A 98 13.75 3.86 5.37
CA ASN A 98 13.91 4.79 4.26
C ASN A 98 14.16 3.96 3.01
N SER A 99 13.08 3.44 2.44
CA SER A 99 12.96 3.26 0.98
C SER A 99 11.54 3.56 0.48
N TYR A 100 10.65 3.97 1.38
CA TYR A 100 9.29 4.35 1.06
C TYR A 100 9.04 5.70 1.70
N ASN A 101 8.92 6.75 0.88
CA ASN A 101 8.37 8.03 1.31
C ASN A 101 7.16 7.77 2.18
N TYR A 102 7.23 8.23 3.43
CA TYR A 102 6.28 7.88 4.47
C TYR A 102 4.89 8.37 4.08
N PHE A 103 4.05 7.43 3.68
CA PHE A 103 2.70 7.40 4.21
C PHE A 103 2.62 6.28 5.22
N TYR A 104 3.17 6.52 6.41
CA TYR A 104 2.86 5.68 7.55
C TYR A 104 1.42 5.98 7.95
N PHE A 105 0.48 5.27 7.34
CA PHE A 105 -0.88 5.22 7.86
C PHE A 105 -0.81 4.44 9.17
N LYS A 106 -0.75 5.16 10.28
CA LYS A 106 -0.94 4.57 11.60
C LYS A 106 -2.21 3.74 11.53
N LYS A 107 -2.12 2.46 11.91
CA LYS A 107 -3.29 1.62 12.16
C LYS A 107 -4.07 2.24 13.30
N ASN A 108 -4.92 3.20 12.96
CA ASN A 108 -5.79 3.84 13.91
C ASN A 108 -6.80 2.78 14.34
N THR A 109 -7.22 2.78 15.61
CA THR A 109 -8.09 1.72 16.18
C THR A 109 -9.43 1.58 15.46
N LYS A 110 -9.78 2.52 14.58
CA LYS A 110 -10.98 2.52 13.73
C LYS A 110 -10.70 2.26 12.24
N GLN A 111 -9.48 1.90 11.84
CA GLN A 111 -9.08 1.72 10.42
C GLN A 111 -8.87 0.24 10.06
N THR A 112 -9.63 -0.24 9.08
CA THR A 112 -9.44 -1.56 8.44
C THR A 112 -8.49 -1.41 7.25
N PHE A 113 -7.51 -2.31 7.14
CA PHE A 113 -6.49 -2.26 6.10
C PHE A 113 -6.70 -3.38 5.08
N ILE A 114 -6.70 -3.01 3.81
CA ILE A 114 -6.60 -3.94 2.69
C ILE A 114 -5.22 -3.74 2.06
N LEU A 115 -4.29 -4.66 2.32
CA LEU A 115 -3.00 -4.71 1.64
C LEU A 115 -3.06 -5.73 0.50
N LEU A 116 -2.69 -5.31 -0.70
CA LEU A 116 -2.79 -6.11 -1.92
C LEU A 116 -1.54 -5.92 -2.79
N THR A 117 -1.00 -7.00 -3.34
CA THR A 117 0.03 -6.95 -4.39
C THR A 117 -0.57 -7.44 -5.68
N ALA A 118 -0.96 -6.52 -6.58
CA ALA A 118 -1.81 -6.84 -7.72
C ALA A 118 -1.10 -7.69 -8.79
N HIS A 119 0.23 -7.56 -8.95
CA HIS A 119 0.98 -8.34 -9.94
C HIS A 119 0.92 -9.84 -9.72
N LEU A 120 0.69 -10.33 -8.49
CA LEU A 120 0.59 -11.76 -8.19
C LEU A 120 -0.72 -12.39 -8.69
N TRP A 121 -1.73 -11.57 -8.99
CA TRP A 121 -3.03 -12.04 -9.48
C TRP A 121 -3.12 -12.11 -11.00
N VAL A 122 -2.14 -11.56 -11.73
CA VAL A 122 -2.16 -11.52 -13.20
C VAL A 122 -1.07 -12.37 -13.86
N LYS A 123 -0.26 -13.07 -13.06
CA LYS A 123 0.81 -13.97 -13.52
C LYS A 123 1.01 -15.14 -12.57
N ASN A 124 1.64 -16.20 -13.08
CA ASN A 124 2.06 -17.37 -12.30
C ASN A 124 0.92 -18.04 -11.49
N CYS A 125 -0.31 -17.99 -12.00
CA CYS A 125 -1.43 -18.75 -11.43
C CYS A 125 -1.31 -20.21 -11.85
N ARG A 126 -1.13 -21.11 -10.88
CA ARG A 126 -1.04 -22.56 -11.12
C ARG A 126 -2.39 -23.19 -11.40
N GLU A 127 -3.44 -22.65 -10.79
CA GLU A 127 -4.80 -23.15 -10.89
C GLU A 127 -5.71 -22.00 -11.28
N LEU A 128 -6.43 -22.18 -12.39
CA LEU A 128 -7.41 -21.25 -12.91
C LEU A 128 -8.65 -22.07 -13.23
N MET A 129 -9.79 -21.65 -12.69
CA MET A 129 -11.03 -22.42 -12.77
C MET A 129 -12.17 -21.50 -13.19
N LYS A 130 -13.19 -22.05 -13.86
CA LYS A 130 -14.40 -21.27 -14.17
C LYS A 130 -15.13 -20.92 -12.87
N SER A 131 -15.57 -19.68 -12.77
CA SER A 131 -16.26 -19.22 -11.58
C SER A 131 -17.62 -19.89 -11.42
N SER A 132 -17.92 -20.28 -10.18
CA SER A 132 -19.21 -20.90 -9.84
C SER A 132 -20.36 -19.89 -9.83
N TYR A 133 -20.05 -18.62 -9.59
CA TYR A 133 -21.03 -17.53 -9.52
C TYR A 133 -21.28 -16.88 -10.88
N LYS A 134 -20.25 -16.74 -11.72
CA LYS A 134 -20.38 -16.17 -13.07
C LYS A 134 -19.52 -16.92 -14.09
N GLU A 135 -20.15 -17.70 -14.96
CA GLU A 135 -19.45 -18.62 -15.89
C GLU A 135 -18.43 -17.94 -16.83
N GLU A 136 -18.64 -16.67 -17.18
CA GLU A 136 -17.72 -15.89 -18.02
C GLU A 136 -16.39 -15.57 -17.33
N ARG A 137 -16.34 -15.66 -15.99
CA ARG A 137 -15.18 -15.29 -15.18
C ARG A 137 -14.35 -16.50 -14.76
N LEU A 138 -13.10 -16.21 -14.43
CA LEU A 138 -12.11 -17.16 -13.97
C LEU A 138 -11.69 -16.84 -12.54
N ASP A 139 -11.75 -17.87 -11.71
CA ASP A 139 -11.41 -17.87 -10.30
C ASP A 139 -9.98 -18.34 -10.07
N GLN A 140 -9.36 -17.75 -9.04
CA GLN A 140 -7.97 -17.95 -8.65
C GLN A 140 -7.92 -18.40 -7.19
N PRO A 141 -8.32 -19.66 -6.91
CA PRO A 141 -8.61 -20.13 -5.55
C PRO A 141 -7.39 -20.04 -4.63
N LEU A 142 -6.19 -20.40 -5.13
CA LEU A 142 -4.97 -20.36 -4.32
C LEU A 142 -4.57 -18.93 -3.92
N GLN A 143 -4.60 -17.99 -4.87
CA GLN A 143 -4.30 -16.58 -4.60
C GLN A 143 -5.33 -15.97 -3.64
N ALA A 144 -6.61 -16.32 -3.82
CA ALA A 144 -7.69 -15.88 -2.96
C ALA A 144 -7.53 -16.39 -1.51
N SER A 145 -7.23 -17.67 -1.33
CA SER A 145 -7.03 -18.26 0.00
C SER A 145 -5.81 -17.67 0.73
N VAL A 146 -4.70 -17.45 0.01
CA VAL A 146 -3.51 -16.79 0.60
C VAL A 146 -3.87 -15.37 1.07
N TRP A 147 -4.63 -14.62 0.26
CA TRP A 147 -5.07 -13.29 0.65
C TRP A 147 -6.03 -13.32 1.84
N LEU A 148 -7.03 -14.20 1.85
CA LEU A 148 -8.00 -14.35 2.95
C LEU A 148 -7.30 -14.68 4.28
N LYS A 149 -6.30 -15.56 4.25
CA LYS A 149 -5.52 -15.93 5.44
C LYS A 149 -4.80 -14.71 6.02
N ASN A 150 -4.15 -13.92 5.18
CA ASN A 150 -3.42 -12.73 5.61
C ASN A 150 -4.37 -11.60 6.04
N PHE A 151 -5.50 -11.46 5.34
CA PHE A 151 -6.55 -10.50 5.68
C PHE A 151 -7.14 -10.80 7.06
N LYS A 152 -7.38 -12.09 7.38
CA LYS A 152 -7.81 -12.54 8.71
C LYS A 152 -6.81 -12.16 9.78
N ALA A 153 -5.54 -12.48 9.58
CA ALA A 153 -4.48 -12.18 10.54
C ALA A 153 -4.34 -10.67 10.82
N SER A 154 -4.52 -9.83 9.80
CA SER A 154 -4.41 -8.37 9.93
C SER A 154 -5.61 -7.74 10.63
N ASN A 155 -6.82 -8.25 10.40
CA ASN A 155 -8.08 -7.55 10.71
C ASN A 155 -9.02 -8.35 11.63
N GLU A 156 -8.50 -9.33 12.38
CA GLU A 156 -9.31 -10.24 13.20
C GLU A 156 -10.32 -9.53 14.11
N ARG A 157 -9.93 -8.39 14.70
CA ARG A 157 -10.81 -7.59 15.57
C ARG A 157 -12.05 -7.08 14.82
N PHE A 158 -11.85 -6.50 13.63
CA PHE A 158 -12.93 -5.93 12.82
C PHE A 158 -13.82 -7.01 12.19
N LEU A 159 -13.30 -8.21 11.94
CA LEU A 159 -14.07 -9.33 11.37
C LEU A 159 -15.20 -9.81 12.28
N LYS A 160 -15.09 -9.59 13.59
CA LYS A 160 -16.12 -9.93 14.59
C LYS A 160 -17.21 -8.84 14.68
N GLU A 161 -16.84 -7.60 14.40
CA GLU A 161 -17.73 -6.43 14.51
C GLU A 161 -18.56 -6.22 13.24
N ILE A 162 -17.95 -6.43 12.07
CA ILE A 162 -18.58 -6.25 10.75
C ILE A 162 -19.52 -7.42 10.50
N LYS A 163 -20.78 -7.13 10.17
CA LYS A 163 -21.82 -8.15 9.92
C LYS A 163 -22.27 -8.14 8.47
N THR A 164 -22.58 -9.30 7.90
CA THR A 164 -23.15 -9.42 6.55
C THR A 164 -24.49 -8.69 6.46
N GLN A 165 -24.74 -8.01 5.34
CA GLN A 165 -26.04 -7.34 5.07
C GLN A 165 -26.94 -8.14 4.15
N LYS A 166 -26.45 -9.27 3.64
CA LYS A 166 -27.15 -10.12 2.69
C LYS A 166 -26.82 -11.56 3.00
N THR A 167 -27.74 -12.43 2.61
CA THR A 167 -27.49 -13.87 2.58
C THR A 167 -26.63 -14.22 1.36
N TYR A 168 -25.54 -14.94 1.60
CA TYR A 168 -24.60 -15.39 0.58
C TYR A 168 -24.66 -16.91 0.47
N VAL A 169 -24.97 -17.42 -0.71
CA VAL A 169 -25.08 -18.86 -0.98
C VAL A 169 -23.79 -19.36 -1.61
N TRP A 170 -23.15 -20.34 -0.98
CA TRP A 170 -21.86 -20.92 -1.41
C TRP A 170 -22.04 -22.23 -2.20
N GLY A 171 -23.19 -22.87 -2.04
CA GLY A 171 -23.56 -24.11 -2.69
C GLY A 171 -24.99 -24.51 -2.32
N LYS A 172 -25.41 -25.71 -2.72
CA LYS A 172 -26.80 -26.18 -2.52
C LYS A 172 -27.23 -26.27 -1.04
N GLN A 173 -26.28 -26.52 -0.14
CA GLN A 173 -26.54 -26.76 1.28
C GLN A 173 -25.88 -25.73 2.20
N GLU A 174 -25.06 -24.84 1.67
CA GLU A 174 -24.26 -23.92 2.46
C GLU A 174 -24.56 -22.48 2.10
N SER A 175 -24.94 -21.72 3.12
CA SER A 175 -25.16 -20.28 3.00
C SER A 175 -24.73 -19.59 4.29
N THR A 176 -24.31 -18.34 4.16
CA THR A 176 -24.09 -17.44 5.29
C THR A 176 -25.25 -16.45 5.29
N GLU A 177 -26.08 -16.51 6.33
CA GLU A 177 -27.24 -15.63 6.49
C GLU A 177 -26.85 -14.16 6.73
N GLU A 178 -27.82 -13.27 6.56
CA GLU A 178 -27.68 -11.86 6.94
C GLU A 178 -27.45 -11.73 8.46
N GLY A 179 -26.62 -10.76 8.85
CA GLY A 179 -26.32 -10.45 10.25
C GLY A 179 -25.20 -11.28 10.88
N ARG A 180 -24.63 -12.26 10.17
CA ARG A 180 -23.48 -13.06 10.61
C ARG A 180 -22.17 -12.25 10.54
N PRO A 181 -21.19 -12.50 11.41
CA PRO A 181 -19.90 -11.80 11.36
C PRO A 181 -19.15 -12.09 10.05
N LEU A 182 -18.49 -11.08 9.49
CA LEU A 182 -17.73 -11.19 8.25
C LEU A 182 -16.59 -12.22 8.34
N GLY A 183 -16.11 -12.49 9.56
CA GLY A 183 -15.17 -13.58 9.83
C GLY A 183 -15.64 -14.96 9.34
N GLU A 184 -16.95 -15.25 9.40
CA GLU A 184 -17.49 -16.54 8.92
C GLU A 184 -17.38 -16.68 7.40
N VAL A 185 -17.56 -15.58 6.66
CA VAL A 185 -17.33 -15.57 5.20
C VAL A 185 -15.87 -15.88 4.87
N VAL A 186 -14.95 -15.28 5.65
CA VAL A 186 -13.51 -15.52 5.48
C VAL A 186 -13.15 -16.96 5.81
N GLU A 187 -13.70 -17.53 6.88
CA GLU A 187 -13.48 -18.92 7.28
C GLU A 187 -14.05 -19.90 6.27
N GLN A 188 -15.24 -19.63 5.72
CA GLN A 188 -15.85 -20.43 4.67
C GLN A 188 -14.97 -20.47 3.41
N GLY A 189 -14.41 -19.32 2.98
CA GLY A 189 -13.48 -19.26 1.86
C GLY A 189 -12.15 -20.00 2.12
N LEU A 190 -11.69 -20.03 3.37
CA LEU A 190 -10.49 -20.77 3.77
C LEU A 190 -10.74 -22.29 3.90
N ALA A 191 -11.92 -22.69 4.36
CA ALA A 191 -12.31 -24.10 4.47
C ALA A 191 -12.54 -24.73 3.09
N ARG A 192 -13.09 -23.95 2.14
CA ARG A 192 -13.36 -24.39 0.77
C ARG A 192 -12.70 -23.47 -0.24
N THR A 193 -11.46 -23.81 -0.60
CA THR A 193 -10.62 -23.04 -1.53
C THR A 193 -11.32 -22.75 -2.87
N ARG A 194 -12.20 -23.63 -3.34
CA ARG A 194 -12.99 -23.43 -4.58
C ARG A 194 -13.80 -22.13 -4.55
N ASN A 195 -14.35 -21.79 -3.40
CA ASN A 195 -15.20 -20.60 -3.21
C ASN A 195 -14.42 -19.39 -2.69
N ALA A 196 -13.10 -19.52 -2.53
CA ALA A 196 -12.27 -18.46 -1.96
C ALA A 196 -12.34 -17.18 -2.79
N SER A 197 -12.33 -17.28 -4.12
CA SER A 197 -12.42 -16.11 -5.02
C SER A 197 -13.71 -15.32 -4.81
N ASP A 198 -14.83 -16.03 -4.67
CA ASP A 198 -16.14 -15.43 -4.40
C ASP A 198 -16.18 -14.83 -2.99
N ALA A 199 -15.60 -15.51 -1.98
CA ALA A 199 -15.49 -14.98 -0.63
C ALA A 199 -14.69 -13.68 -0.57
N VAL A 200 -13.61 -13.54 -1.34
CA VAL A 200 -12.90 -12.26 -1.48
C VAL A 200 -13.82 -11.18 -2.06
N GLY A 201 -14.58 -11.50 -3.10
CA GLY A 201 -15.55 -10.58 -3.69
C GLY A 201 -16.60 -10.09 -2.69
N VAL A 202 -17.13 -11.00 -1.87
CA VAL A 202 -18.09 -10.68 -0.80
C VAL A 202 -17.46 -9.77 0.25
N VAL A 203 -16.26 -10.09 0.73
CA VAL A 203 -15.53 -9.28 1.71
C VAL A 203 -15.32 -7.86 1.20
N LEU A 204 -14.82 -7.69 -0.03
CA LEU A 204 -14.60 -6.36 -0.63
C LEU A 204 -15.91 -5.58 -0.76
N LYS A 205 -16.99 -6.25 -1.19
CA LYS A 205 -18.32 -5.64 -1.34
C LYS A 205 -18.89 -5.15 -0.02
N GLU A 206 -18.86 -5.98 1.03
CA GLU A 206 -19.35 -5.62 2.37
C GLU A 206 -18.55 -4.48 2.98
N LEU A 207 -17.22 -4.52 2.87
CA LEU A 207 -16.36 -3.45 3.37
C LEU A 207 -16.70 -2.11 2.71
N LYS A 208 -16.86 -2.12 1.39
CA LYS A 208 -17.24 -0.93 0.62
C LYS A 208 -18.61 -0.40 1.01
N GLN A 209 -19.61 -1.26 1.21
CA GLN A 209 -20.97 -0.83 1.57
C GLN A 209 -21.05 -0.29 3.00
N GLN A 210 -20.31 -0.88 3.93
CA GLN A 210 -20.37 -0.51 5.35
C GLN A 210 -19.52 0.71 5.71
N CYS A 211 -18.41 0.95 5.00
CA CYS A 211 -17.59 2.13 5.26
C CYS A 211 -18.37 3.45 5.02
N GLN A 212 -19.34 3.46 4.10
CA GLN A 212 -20.21 4.61 3.83
C GLN A 212 -21.12 4.96 5.02
N ARG A 213 -21.43 3.98 5.88
CA ARG A 213 -22.27 4.17 7.07
C ARG A 213 -21.49 4.70 8.27
N GLY A 214 -20.15 4.77 8.17
CA GLY A 214 -19.29 5.35 9.20
C GLY A 214 -18.91 4.42 10.35
N SER A 215 -19.26 3.13 10.30
CA SER A 215 -18.93 2.16 11.36
C SER A 215 -17.41 1.98 11.53
N PHE A 216 -16.66 2.06 10.44
CA PHE A 216 -15.20 2.03 10.43
C PHE A 216 -14.66 2.87 9.29
N ARG A 217 -13.36 3.20 9.34
CA ARG A 217 -12.64 3.86 8.25
C ARG A 217 -11.89 2.81 7.44
N LEU A 218 -11.94 2.89 6.12
CA LEU A 218 -11.29 1.92 5.24
C LEU A 218 -10.02 2.52 4.61
N LEU A 219 -8.90 1.79 4.66
CA LEU A 219 -7.71 2.11 3.86
C LEU A 219 -7.47 0.98 2.86
N VAL A 220 -7.48 1.32 1.58
CA VAL A 220 -7.16 0.38 0.49
C VAL A 220 -5.75 0.70 0.01
N ALA A 221 -4.81 -0.20 0.29
CA ALA A 221 -3.41 -0.10 -0.08
C ALA A 221 -3.07 -1.15 -1.15
N VAL A 222 -2.88 -0.71 -2.39
CA VAL A 222 -2.58 -1.62 -3.52
C VAL A 222 -1.19 -1.35 -4.07
N ASP A 223 -0.30 -2.33 -3.93
CA ASP A 223 0.99 -2.34 -4.57
C ASP A 223 0.90 -2.82 -6.02
N GLY A 224 1.47 -2.04 -6.94
CA GLY A 224 1.55 -2.41 -8.35
C GLY A 224 0.22 -2.34 -9.10
N VAL A 225 -0.55 -1.27 -8.88
CA VAL A 225 -1.92 -1.10 -9.40
C VAL A 225 -2.01 -1.18 -10.93
N ASN A 226 -0.90 -0.91 -11.64
CA ASN A 226 -0.79 -1.06 -13.09
C ASN A 226 -1.05 -2.48 -13.60
N ALA A 227 -1.02 -3.50 -12.73
CA ALA A 227 -1.44 -4.85 -13.08
C ALA A 227 -2.94 -4.96 -13.41
N LEU A 228 -3.80 -4.09 -12.83
CA LEU A 228 -5.25 -4.22 -12.96
C LEU A 228 -5.76 -3.91 -14.36
N TRP A 229 -5.14 -2.94 -15.05
CA TRP A 229 -5.47 -2.50 -16.41
C TRP A 229 -4.42 -2.88 -17.45
N GLY A 230 -3.48 -3.75 -17.07
CA GLY A 230 -2.44 -4.26 -17.96
C GLY A 230 -2.90 -5.47 -18.79
N ARG A 231 -1.93 -6.27 -19.25
CA ARG A 231 -2.18 -7.58 -19.86
C ARG A 231 -1.78 -8.68 -18.88
N THR A 232 -2.41 -9.85 -18.98
CA THR A 232 -2.07 -11.02 -18.15
C THR A 232 -1.14 -11.98 -18.92
N THR A 233 -0.43 -12.85 -18.20
CA THR A 233 0.27 -14.00 -18.81
C THR A 233 -0.58 -15.27 -18.81
N LEU A 234 -1.82 -15.19 -18.31
CA LEU A 234 -2.68 -16.35 -18.10
C LEU A 234 -3.34 -16.75 -19.41
N LYS A 235 -3.56 -18.05 -19.56
CA LYS A 235 -4.22 -18.64 -20.72
C LYS A 235 -5.34 -19.56 -20.26
N ARG A 236 -6.41 -19.61 -21.05
CA ARG A 236 -7.49 -20.57 -20.87
C ARG A 236 -7.03 -21.96 -21.35
N GLU A 237 -7.85 -22.98 -21.12
CA GLU A 237 -7.57 -24.37 -21.54
C GLU A 237 -7.36 -24.49 -23.07
N ASP A 238 -8.05 -23.66 -23.85
CA ASP A 238 -7.91 -23.54 -25.31
C ASP A 238 -6.66 -22.75 -25.75
N LYS A 239 -5.78 -22.37 -24.82
CA LYS A 239 -4.58 -21.54 -25.00
C LYS A 239 -4.84 -20.08 -25.39
N SER A 240 -6.10 -19.64 -25.46
CA SER A 240 -6.43 -18.23 -25.68
C SER A 240 -5.98 -17.36 -24.50
N PRO A 241 -5.58 -16.10 -24.75
CA PRO A 241 -5.17 -15.19 -23.68
C PRO A 241 -6.36 -14.80 -22.80
N VAL A 242 -6.10 -14.62 -21.50
CA VAL A 242 -7.11 -14.17 -20.53
C VAL A 242 -7.03 -12.65 -20.34
N SER A 243 -8.16 -11.96 -20.47
CA SER A 243 -8.26 -10.52 -20.15
C SER A 243 -8.25 -10.32 -18.63
N PRO A 244 -7.66 -9.24 -18.08
CA PRO A 244 -7.73 -8.97 -16.64
C PRO A 244 -9.18 -8.80 -16.13
N GLU A 245 -10.11 -8.38 -16.97
CA GLU A 245 -11.52 -8.22 -16.61
C GLU A 245 -12.26 -9.56 -16.40
N ASP A 246 -11.75 -10.63 -17.02
CA ASP A 246 -12.28 -11.99 -16.88
C ASP A 246 -11.90 -12.58 -15.51
N LEU A 247 -10.86 -12.06 -14.85
CA LEU A 247 -10.39 -12.56 -13.56
C LEU A 247 -11.25 -12.01 -12.43
N THR A 248 -11.89 -12.89 -11.65
CA THR A 248 -12.81 -12.50 -10.56
C THR A 248 -12.14 -11.57 -9.55
N LEU A 249 -10.91 -11.87 -9.13
CA LEU A 249 -10.17 -11.07 -8.16
C LEU A 249 -9.85 -9.66 -8.69
N VAL A 250 -9.37 -9.56 -9.93
CA VAL A 250 -9.04 -8.27 -10.57
C VAL A 250 -10.30 -7.45 -10.80
N TYR A 251 -11.38 -8.08 -11.28
CA TYR A 251 -12.65 -7.42 -11.49
C TYR A 251 -13.21 -6.81 -10.19
N ASN A 252 -13.19 -7.56 -9.09
CA ASN A 252 -13.66 -7.06 -7.79
C ASN A 252 -12.74 -5.96 -7.25
N LEU A 253 -11.43 -6.06 -7.48
CA LEU A 253 -10.49 -5.03 -7.06
C LEU A 253 -10.63 -3.73 -7.87
N ARG A 254 -10.84 -3.81 -9.19
CA ARG A 254 -11.17 -2.63 -10.02
C ARG A 254 -12.40 -1.88 -9.47
N LYS A 255 -13.41 -2.60 -8.96
CA LYS A 255 -14.57 -1.96 -8.30
C LYS A 255 -14.21 -1.24 -7.02
N MET A 256 -13.22 -1.73 -6.26
CA MET A 256 -12.74 -1.05 -5.06
C MET A 256 -11.96 0.23 -5.37
N MET A 257 -11.30 0.27 -6.54
CA MET A 257 -10.53 1.41 -7.00
C MET A 257 -11.38 2.61 -7.44
N MET A 258 -12.67 2.40 -7.73
CA MET A 258 -13.58 3.48 -8.13
C MET A 258 -13.89 4.40 -6.95
N ASN A 259 -13.99 5.70 -7.22
CA ASN A 259 -14.27 6.78 -6.26
C ASN A 259 -15.76 6.89 -5.84
N ASN A 260 -16.57 5.87 -6.07
CA ASN A 260 -18.01 5.88 -5.78
C ASN A 260 -18.36 5.47 -4.34
N TRP A 261 -17.42 5.61 -3.41
CA TRP A 261 -17.60 5.32 -1.99
C TRP A 261 -16.81 6.30 -1.13
N ASN A 262 -17.28 6.50 0.10
CA ASN A 262 -16.78 7.46 1.07
C ASN A 262 -16.53 6.76 2.41
N GLY A 263 -15.80 7.42 3.32
CA GLY A 263 -15.43 6.83 4.61
C GLY A 263 -14.06 6.16 4.62
N GLY A 264 -13.26 6.31 3.56
CA GLY A 264 -11.91 5.78 3.50
C GLY A 264 -10.99 6.53 2.55
N ALA A 265 -9.81 5.96 2.33
CA ALA A 265 -8.82 6.45 1.38
C ALA A 265 -8.23 5.28 0.58
N ILE A 266 -7.82 5.57 -0.65
CA ILE A 266 -7.15 4.62 -1.53
C ILE A 266 -5.74 5.14 -1.77
N VAL A 267 -4.75 4.28 -1.54
CA VAL A 267 -3.33 4.60 -1.72
C VAL A 267 -2.73 3.49 -2.54
N THR A 268 -2.14 3.85 -3.66
CA THR A 268 -1.58 2.85 -4.56
C THR A 268 -0.19 3.23 -4.99
N THR A 269 0.57 2.22 -5.38
CA THR A 269 1.88 2.39 -5.99
C THR A 269 1.84 1.86 -7.42
N LEU A 270 2.65 2.47 -8.26
CA LEU A 270 3.02 1.90 -9.55
C LEU A 270 4.26 1.05 -9.34
N SER A 271 4.30 -0.09 -10.01
CA SER A 271 5.50 -0.92 -10.02
C SER A 271 5.86 -1.32 -11.45
N GLN A 272 7.05 -0.89 -11.86
CA GLN A 272 7.72 -1.39 -13.06
C GLN A 272 8.20 -2.83 -12.81
N THR A 273 8.75 -3.10 -11.63
CA THR A 273 9.32 -4.42 -11.31
C THR A 273 8.20 -5.45 -11.21
N GLY A 274 8.21 -6.42 -12.13
CA GLY A 274 7.17 -7.43 -12.22
C GLY A 274 5.95 -7.02 -13.04
N SER A 275 5.96 -5.82 -13.65
CA SER A 275 5.03 -5.43 -14.70
C SER A 275 5.15 -6.36 -15.91
N LEU A 276 4.04 -6.51 -16.64
CA LEU A 276 3.95 -7.38 -17.80
C LEU A 276 3.86 -6.52 -19.05
N PHE A 277 4.63 -6.87 -20.08
CA PHE A 277 4.59 -6.21 -21.39
C PHE A 277 4.84 -4.68 -21.33
N LYS A 278 5.69 -4.23 -20.42
CA LYS A 278 6.14 -2.83 -20.30
C LYS A 278 7.67 -2.78 -20.39
N PRO A 279 8.25 -1.70 -20.97
CA PRO A 279 9.70 -1.57 -21.05
C PRO A 279 10.31 -1.41 -19.65
N SER A 280 11.58 -1.78 -19.51
CA SER A 280 12.32 -1.68 -18.25
C SER A 280 12.48 -0.24 -17.74
N SER A 281 12.51 0.72 -18.66
CA SER A 281 12.68 2.15 -18.38
C SER A 281 11.38 2.90 -18.06
N ALA A 282 10.20 2.29 -18.21
CA ALA A 282 8.94 2.98 -17.95
C ALA A 282 8.69 3.15 -16.45
N TYR A 283 8.47 4.39 -16.02
CA TYR A 283 8.12 4.73 -14.64
C TYR A 283 6.98 5.74 -14.54
N LEU A 284 6.57 6.37 -15.65
CA LEU A 284 5.53 7.37 -15.64
C LEU A 284 4.14 6.74 -15.45
N PRO A 285 3.22 7.40 -14.71
CA PRO A 285 1.86 6.90 -14.50
C PRO A 285 1.12 6.55 -15.78
N GLN A 286 1.13 7.45 -16.77
CA GLN A 286 0.44 7.25 -18.04
C GLN A 286 1.03 6.08 -18.85
N GLU A 287 2.35 5.88 -18.82
CA GLU A 287 3.01 4.78 -19.50
C GLU A 287 2.69 3.42 -18.86
N LEU A 288 2.72 3.36 -17.53
CA LEU A 288 2.51 2.11 -16.78
C LEU A 288 1.03 1.71 -16.73
N LEU A 289 0.12 2.66 -16.45
CA LEU A 289 -1.32 2.42 -16.39
C LEU A 289 -1.94 2.26 -17.79
N GLY A 290 -1.36 2.90 -18.80
CA GLY A 290 -2.02 3.04 -20.11
C GLY A 290 -3.24 3.98 -20.04
N LYS A 291 -3.93 4.13 -21.17
CA LYS A 291 -5.10 5.02 -21.28
C LYS A 291 -6.23 4.59 -20.34
N GLU A 292 -6.65 3.32 -20.44
CA GLU A 292 -7.76 2.76 -19.65
C GLU A 292 -7.54 2.92 -18.13
N GLY A 293 -6.35 2.58 -17.63
CA GLY A 293 -6.05 2.68 -16.21
C GLY A 293 -5.88 4.11 -15.72
N PHE A 294 -5.40 5.01 -16.57
CA PHE A 294 -5.27 6.43 -16.24
C PHE A 294 -6.66 7.09 -16.16
N ASP A 295 -7.50 6.88 -17.19
CA ASP A 295 -8.86 7.42 -17.25
C ASP A 295 -9.75 6.86 -16.11
N ALA A 296 -9.56 5.60 -15.73
CA ALA A 296 -10.32 4.98 -14.63
C ALA A 296 -9.95 5.53 -13.24
N LEU A 297 -8.73 6.04 -13.07
CA LEU A 297 -8.25 6.58 -11.78
C LEU A 297 -8.36 8.10 -11.70
N ASP A 298 -8.65 8.78 -12.80
CA ASP A 298 -8.79 10.23 -12.85
C ASP A 298 -10.06 10.69 -12.09
N PRO A 299 -9.98 11.68 -11.18
CA PRO A 299 -8.81 12.41 -10.71
C PRO A 299 -8.04 11.71 -9.57
N PHE A 300 -6.70 11.72 -9.66
CA PHE A 300 -5.81 11.23 -8.60
C PHE A 300 -4.66 12.21 -8.32
N VAL A 301 -4.03 12.05 -7.14
CA VAL A 301 -2.87 12.86 -6.73
C VAL A 301 -1.58 12.07 -6.99
N PRO A 302 -0.79 12.39 -8.03
CA PRO A 302 0.48 11.73 -8.28
C PRO A 302 1.53 12.18 -7.24
N ILE A 303 2.23 11.21 -6.64
CA ILE A 303 3.30 11.48 -5.68
C ILE A 303 4.62 10.92 -6.24
N PRO A 304 5.55 11.77 -6.70
CA PRO A 304 6.86 11.31 -7.14
C PRO A 304 7.70 10.85 -5.95
N VAL A 305 8.41 9.74 -6.13
CA VAL A 305 9.37 9.20 -5.15
C VAL A 305 10.76 9.24 -5.79
N PRO A 306 11.58 10.27 -5.51
CA PRO A 306 12.91 10.40 -6.08
C PRO A 306 13.92 9.44 -5.41
N ASN A 307 15.13 9.41 -5.96
CA ASN A 307 16.30 8.82 -5.31
C ASN A 307 16.66 9.57 -4.01
N TYR A 308 17.54 8.97 -3.20
CA TYR A 308 17.96 9.58 -1.94
C TYR A 308 18.55 10.97 -2.13
N SER A 309 18.13 11.88 -1.26
CA SER A 309 18.86 13.12 -1.03
C SER A 309 20.24 12.84 -0.41
N PRO A 310 21.19 13.80 -0.47
CA PRO A 310 22.51 13.62 0.15
C PRO A 310 22.43 13.24 1.64
N ARG A 311 21.44 13.79 2.36
CA ARG A 311 21.23 13.54 3.79
C ARG A 311 20.70 12.14 4.06
N GLU A 312 19.74 11.69 3.26
CA GLU A 312 19.18 10.34 3.36
C GLU A 312 20.24 9.29 3.03
N PHE A 313 21.06 9.55 1.99
CA PHE A 313 22.17 8.69 1.64
C PHE A 313 23.17 8.56 2.79
N GLU A 314 23.63 9.69 3.35
CA GLU A 314 24.55 9.68 4.49
C GLU A 314 23.96 8.94 5.68
N SER A 315 22.70 9.21 6.02
CA SER A 315 22.09 8.50 7.14
C SER A 315 21.97 7.00 6.88
N CYS A 316 21.60 6.58 5.67
CA CYS A 316 21.49 5.17 5.30
C CYS A 316 22.86 4.47 5.31
N TYR A 317 23.91 5.15 4.84
CA TYR A 317 25.28 4.66 4.91
C TYR A 317 25.75 4.48 6.37
N HIS A 318 25.55 5.48 7.22
CA HIS A 318 25.87 5.38 8.64
C HIS A 318 25.07 4.26 9.32
N TYR A 319 23.80 4.09 8.96
CA TYR A 319 22.99 2.99 9.44
C TYR A 319 23.60 1.62 9.11
N TYR A 320 24.10 1.43 7.88
CA TYR A 320 24.79 0.20 7.50
C TYR A 320 26.11 0.00 8.26
N LEU A 321 26.84 1.07 8.57
CA LEU A 321 28.04 0.98 9.41
C LEU A 321 27.70 0.58 10.85
N ASP A 322 26.66 1.19 11.44
CA ASP A 322 26.24 0.95 12.82
C ASP A 322 25.74 -0.49 13.02
N CYS A 323 25.06 -1.04 12.01
CA CYS A 323 24.63 -2.44 12.01
C CYS A 323 25.73 -3.43 11.63
N LYS A 324 26.96 -2.95 11.38
CA LYS A 324 28.06 -3.76 10.82
C LYS A 324 27.62 -4.52 9.57
N TRP A 325 26.80 -3.89 8.74
CA TRP A 325 26.39 -4.47 7.47
C TRP A 325 27.55 -4.46 6.47
N LEU A 326 28.31 -3.35 6.43
CA LEU A 326 29.51 -3.21 5.60
C LEU A 326 30.73 -3.80 6.33
N GLN A 327 31.23 -4.95 5.86
CA GLN A 327 32.36 -5.65 6.45
C GLN A 327 33.70 -5.25 5.81
N HIS A 328 33.70 -4.95 4.51
CA HIS A 328 34.88 -4.59 3.75
C HIS A 328 35.54 -3.29 4.26
N GLU A 329 36.85 -3.32 4.50
CA GLU A 329 37.59 -2.20 5.11
C GLU A 329 37.52 -0.92 4.26
N GLN A 330 37.66 -1.05 2.94
CA GLN A 330 37.60 0.11 2.03
C GLN A 330 36.20 0.73 1.98
N ALA A 331 35.14 -0.05 2.22
CA ALA A 331 33.77 0.46 2.20
C ALA A 331 33.47 1.39 3.39
N ARG A 332 34.30 1.33 4.45
CA ARG A 332 34.21 2.19 5.64
C ARG A 332 34.97 3.51 5.49
N THR A 333 35.72 3.67 4.41
CA THR A 333 36.47 4.91 4.13
C THR A 333 35.60 5.93 3.41
N GLU A 334 36.00 7.20 3.47
CA GLU A 334 35.34 8.27 2.72
C GLU A 334 35.37 8.02 1.20
N ALA A 335 36.48 7.49 0.68
CA ALA A 335 36.60 7.10 -0.72
C ALA A 335 35.57 6.00 -1.09
N GLY A 336 35.45 4.95 -0.27
CA GLY A 336 34.47 3.89 -0.48
C GLY A 336 33.03 4.39 -0.41
N LYS A 337 32.73 5.36 0.47
CA LYS A 337 31.42 6.01 0.52
C LYS A 337 31.11 6.78 -0.77
N GLU A 338 32.06 7.53 -1.31
CA GLU A 338 31.91 8.25 -2.58
C GLU A 338 31.72 7.30 -3.76
N GLU A 339 32.48 6.20 -3.81
CA GLU A 339 32.30 5.14 -4.81
C GLU A 339 30.91 4.52 -4.74
N LEU A 340 30.44 4.15 -3.54
CA LEU A 340 29.09 3.61 -3.35
C LEU A 340 28.02 4.60 -3.79
N ARG A 341 28.21 5.88 -3.50
CA ARG A 341 27.28 6.95 -3.92
C ARG A 341 27.24 7.10 -5.43
N PHE A 342 28.41 7.06 -6.07
CA PHE A 342 28.55 7.17 -7.52
C PHE A 342 27.93 5.97 -8.24
N LEU A 343 28.32 4.75 -7.86
CA LEU A 343 27.83 3.50 -8.47
C LEU A 343 26.34 3.26 -8.24
N SER A 344 25.81 3.67 -7.08
CA SER A 344 24.37 3.56 -6.81
C SER A 344 23.54 4.64 -7.51
N GLY A 345 24.15 5.76 -7.90
CA GLY A 345 23.40 6.95 -8.35
C GLY A 345 22.43 7.47 -7.29
N SER A 346 22.74 7.24 -6.00
CA SER A 346 21.84 7.46 -4.85
C SER A 346 20.49 6.70 -4.94
N ASN A 347 20.42 5.64 -5.75
CA ASN A 347 19.24 4.80 -5.85
C ASN A 347 19.15 3.82 -4.67
N PRO A 348 18.03 3.78 -3.91
CA PRO A 348 17.87 2.91 -2.74
C PRO A 348 18.12 1.43 -3.02
N ARG A 349 17.53 0.91 -4.10
CA ARG A 349 17.65 -0.50 -4.48
C ARG A 349 19.06 -0.84 -4.93
N GLN A 350 19.71 0.06 -5.66
CA GLN A 350 21.08 -0.18 -6.12
C GLN A 350 22.08 -0.10 -4.98
N LEU A 351 21.90 0.82 -4.03
CA LEU A 351 22.74 0.89 -2.83
C LEU A 351 22.65 -0.38 -2.00
N GLU A 352 21.43 -0.88 -1.72
CA GLU A 352 21.23 -2.16 -1.01
C GLU A 352 21.91 -3.33 -1.73
N ARG A 353 21.85 -3.37 -3.06
CA ARG A 353 22.53 -4.39 -3.87
C ARG A 353 24.05 -4.38 -3.75
N LEU A 354 24.62 -3.18 -3.76
CA LEU A 354 26.06 -3.00 -3.68
C LEU A 354 26.55 -3.25 -2.27
N ALA A 355 25.78 -2.86 -1.25
CA ALA A 355 26.11 -3.04 0.15
C ALA A 355 25.91 -4.47 0.67
N GLY A 356 24.97 -5.24 0.10
CA GLY A 356 24.69 -6.63 0.52
C GLY A 356 25.90 -7.59 0.56
N PRO A 357 26.79 -7.60 -0.44
CA PRO A 357 27.98 -8.47 -0.45
C PRO A 357 29.25 -7.86 0.17
N LEU A 358 29.22 -6.60 0.62
CA LEU A 358 30.37 -5.87 1.18
C LEU A 358 30.41 -6.00 2.69
#